data_AF-A0A2W4I3F4-F1
#
_entry.id   AF-A0A2W4I3F4-F1
#
_cell.length_a   1.000
_cell.length_b   1.000
_cell.length_c   1.000
_cell.angle_alpha   90.00
_cell.angle_beta   90.00
_cell.angle_gamma   90.00
#
_symmetry.space_group_name_H-M   'P 1'
#
loop_
_entity.id
_entity.type
_entity.pdbx_description
1 polymer ?
#
loop_
_entity_poly.entity_id
_entity_poly.type
_entity_poly.pdbx_seq_one_letter_code
_entity_poly.pdbx_strand_id
1 'polypeptide(L)'
;MGALQKLTGWAQRKTSSRNSHGLNRARYFVLAGDTLEKIAEKSLGDIRFVGLLVTINRTMVKMMGEGSSRAPYIQPGTSIYLPTQEEQDVYRANFMAKHSRDSQDTNESFSRRGSKGDLEAVRMPKVVFAESATAFDEEAPAPKIIFDREEITKKAAAEILAQAEPEIEAIDKDKDSAIFEPEELSGAIGAVVQLADCCRVLINESTTNNDEFHIKLEAYIRNSWTTIAAYYSQNNRIARVMYRTDGRRKQIDMQLPSSVVKEMAEEDFMHNWERHYRGYMMQQPSSIWLEFPARTI
;
A
#
# COMPACT_ATOMS: atom_id res chain seq x y z
N MET A 1 29.20 -43.47 -17.12
CA MET A 1 28.65 -42.99 -15.85
C MET A 1 29.06 -41.53 -15.68
N GLY A 2 28.21 -40.61 -16.14
CA GLY A 2 28.52 -39.18 -16.22
C GLY A 2 28.19 -38.45 -14.93
N ALA A 3 29.19 -37.75 -14.39
CA ALA A 3 29.04 -36.83 -13.26
C ALA A 3 28.56 -35.47 -13.79
N LEU A 4 27.26 -35.23 -13.68
CA LEU A 4 26.61 -33.95 -13.90
C LEU A 4 26.42 -33.29 -12.53
N GLN A 5 27.37 -32.46 -12.12
CA GLN A 5 27.20 -31.59 -10.96
C GLN A 5 27.82 -30.22 -11.18
N LYS A 6 27.05 -29.21 -10.75
CA LYS A 6 27.38 -27.79 -10.50
C LYS A 6 27.16 -26.81 -11.64
N LEU A 7 25.89 -26.47 -11.87
CA LEU A 7 25.48 -25.16 -12.39
C LEU A 7 24.36 -24.58 -11.51
N THR A 8 24.73 -23.98 -10.37
CA THR A 8 23.85 -23.07 -9.62
C THR A 8 24.57 -21.74 -9.42
N GLY A 9 24.93 -21.10 -10.54
CA GLY A 9 25.32 -19.70 -10.57
C GLY A 9 24.11 -18.84 -10.86
N TRP A 10 23.20 -18.68 -9.89
CA TRP A 10 22.08 -17.75 -10.02
C TRP A 10 22.50 -16.36 -9.55
N ALA A 11 22.85 -15.52 -10.52
CA ALA A 11 23.05 -14.11 -10.33
C ALA A 11 21.72 -13.46 -9.89
N GLN A 12 21.63 -13.05 -8.61
CA GLN A 12 20.53 -12.24 -8.11
C GLN A 12 20.50 -10.91 -8.88
N ARG A 13 19.49 -10.76 -9.74
CA ARG A 13 19.28 -9.55 -10.54
C ARG A 13 18.74 -8.46 -9.60
N LYS A 14 19.62 -7.59 -9.12
CA LYS A 14 19.25 -6.40 -8.33
C LYS A 14 18.52 -5.44 -9.26
N THR A 15 17.21 -5.29 -9.10
CA THR A 15 16.42 -4.29 -9.82
C THR A 15 16.35 -3.03 -8.96
N SER A 16 17.07 -1.99 -9.38
CA SER A 16 17.04 -0.67 -8.74
C SER A 16 15.81 0.09 -9.27
N SER A 17 14.82 0.33 -8.43
CA SER A 17 13.67 1.18 -8.74
C SER A 17 13.78 2.47 -7.93
N ARG A 18 13.72 3.60 -8.62
CA ARG A 18 13.75 4.94 -8.03
C ARG A 18 12.43 5.19 -7.31
N ASN A 19 12.47 5.45 -6.01
CA ASN A 19 11.35 5.96 -5.21
C ASN A 19 11.64 7.41 -4.80
N SER A 20 10.58 8.20 -4.62
CA SER A 20 10.51 9.64 -4.34
C SER A 20 11.22 10.14 -3.06
N HIS A 21 11.76 9.25 -2.21
CA HIS A 21 12.61 9.61 -1.07
C HIS A 21 14.12 9.69 -1.38
N GLY A 22 14.51 9.79 -2.66
CA GLY A 22 15.88 10.17 -3.07
C GLY A 22 16.99 9.15 -2.80
N LEU A 23 16.70 8.03 -2.14
CA LEU A 23 17.65 6.95 -1.89
C LEU A 23 17.24 5.72 -2.67
N ASN A 24 18.05 5.35 -3.67
CA ASN A 24 17.95 4.08 -4.39
C ASN A 24 18.15 2.92 -3.41
N ARG A 25 17.10 2.52 -2.67
CA ARG A 25 17.15 1.33 -1.81
C ARG A 25 17.18 0.08 -2.67
N ALA A 26 18.05 -0.85 -2.30
CA ALA A 26 18.08 -2.17 -2.90
C ALA A 26 16.78 -2.93 -2.55
N ARG A 27 16.21 -3.61 -3.54
CA ARG A 27 15.08 -4.52 -3.36
C ARG A 27 15.56 -5.97 -3.33
N TYR A 28 14.94 -6.78 -2.49
CA TYR A 28 15.13 -8.23 -2.40
C TYR A 28 13.84 -8.96 -2.76
N PHE A 29 13.92 -9.92 -3.68
CA PHE A 29 12.80 -10.76 -4.06
C PHE A 29 12.78 -12.03 -3.19
N VAL A 30 11.73 -12.20 -2.40
CA VAL A 30 11.63 -13.28 -1.41
C VAL A 30 11.32 -14.61 -2.09
N LEU A 31 12.15 -15.62 -1.86
CA LEU A 31 11.96 -16.96 -2.42
C LEU A 31 11.13 -17.84 -1.47
N ALA A 32 10.62 -18.96 -1.98
CA ALA A 32 9.92 -19.93 -1.16
C ALA A 32 10.86 -20.56 -0.12
N GLY A 33 10.50 -20.49 1.16
CA GLY A 33 11.29 -21.02 2.28
C GLY A 33 12.33 -20.03 2.85
N ASP A 34 12.42 -18.82 2.30
CA ASP A 34 13.16 -17.72 2.92
C ASP A 34 12.40 -17.23 4.16
N THR A 35 13.14 -17.06 5.25
CA THR A 35 12.66 -16.37 6.45
C THR A 35 13.39 -15.03 6.57
N LEU A 36 12.84 -14.10 7.35
CA LEU A 36 13.47 -12.79 7.56
C LEU A 36 14.89 -12.91 8.12
N GLU A 37 15.12 -13.88 9.00
CA GLU A 37 16.43 -14.20 9.59
C GLU A 37 17.43 -14.61 8.50
N LYS A 38 17.04 -15.54 7.62
CA LYS A 38 17.88 -15.98 6.50
C LYS A 38 18.16 -14.85 5.52
N ILE A 39 17.18 -13.98 5.26
CA ILE A 39 17.38 -12.82 4.37
C ILE A 39 18.37 -11.83 5.00
N ALA A 40 18.24 -11.56 6.30
CA ALA A 40 19.14 -10.68 7.05
C ALA A 40 20.58 -11.24 7.06
N GLU A 41 20.74 -12.53 7.36
CA GLU A 41 22.04 -13.20 7.34
C GLU A 41 22.67 -13.18 5.93
N LYS A 42 21.90 -13.56 4.91
CA LYS A 42 22.40 -13.66 3.53
C LYS A 42 22.71 -12.31 2.90
N SER A 43 21.90 -11.29 3.17
CA SER A 43 21.98 -10.00 2.46
C SER A 43 22.76 -8.94 3.25
N LEU A 44 22.66 -8.97 4.58
CA LEU A 44 23.26 -7.97 5.48
C LEU A 44 24.42 -8.54 6.30
N GLY A 45 24.60 -9.87 6.29
CA GLY A 45 25.66 -10.55 7.06
C GLY A 45 25.38 -10.67 8.56
N ASP A 46 24.19 -10.25 9.02
CA ASP A 46 23.86 -10.24 10.45
C ASP A 46 22.35 -10.42 10.68
N ILE A 47 21.99 -11.44 11.46
CA ILE A 47 20.61 -11.83 11.79
C ILE A 47 19.91 -10.75 12.63
N ARG A 48 20.64 -9.93 13.38
CA ARG A 48 20.04 -8.92 14.29
C ARG A 48 19.30 -7.81 13.57
N PHE A 49 19.53 -7.66 12.26
CA PHE A 49 18.80 -6.71 11.43
C PHE A 49 17.36 -7.12 11.10
N VAL A 50 16.89 -8.28 11.56
CA VAL A 50 15.48 -8.70 11.40
C VAL A 50 14.53 -7.64 11.93
N GLY A 51 14.79 -7.05 13.11
CA GLY A 51 13.94 -5.99 13.67
C GLY A 51 13.87 -4.75 12.79
N LEU A 52 15.00 -4.37 12.17
CA LEU A 52 15.06 -3.26 11.22
C LEU A 52 14.30 -3.58 9.93
N LEU A 53 14.43 -4.79 9.39
CA LEU A 53 13.70 -5.24 8.21
C LEU A 53 12.18 -5.21 8.44
N VAL A 54 11.71 -5.65 9.61
CA VAL A 54 10.29 -5.58 9.99
C VAL A 54 9.82 -4.12 10.07
N THR A 55 10.64 -3.23 10.63
CA THR A 55 10.31 -1.82 10.78
C THR A 55 10.18 -1.13 9.43
N ILE A 56 11.13 -1.35 8.51
CA ILE A 56 11.13 -0.77 7.17
C ILE A 56 9.96 -1.29 6.32
N ASN A 57 9.64 -2.58 6.44
CA ASN A 57 8.67 -3.26 5.59
C ASN A 57 7.35 -3.56 6.32
N ARG A 58 6.94 -2.69 7.25
CA ARG A 58 5.82 -2.95 8.17
C ARG A 58 4.48 -3.27 7.46
N THR A 59 4.26 -2.74 6.26
CA THR A 59 3.06 -3.01 5.46
C THR A 59 3.09 -4.36 4.75
N MET A 60 4.28 -4.92 4.52
CA MET A 60 4.49 -6.18 3.79
C MET A 60 4.64 -7.39 4.72
N VAL A 61 5.12 -7.16 5.95
CA VAL A 61 5.34 -8.21 6.95
C VAL A 61 4.05 -8.44 7.74
N LYS A 62 3.53 -9.67 7.69
CA LYS A 62 2.38 -10.08 8.50
C LYS A 62 2.89 -10.76 9.77
N MET A 63 2.35 -10.40 10.93
CA MET A 63 2.65 -11.12 12.17
C MET A 63 1.74 -12.35 12.24
N MET A 64 2.30 -13.54 12.07
CA MET A 64 1.56 -14.78 12.31
C MET A 64 1.81 -15.22 13.75
N GLY A 65 0.73 -15.32 14.52
CA GLY A 65 0.76 -15.87 15.87
C GLY A 65 0.51 -17.37 15.80
N GLU A 66 1.52 -18.17 16.10
CA GLU A 66 1.35 -19.60 16.37
C GLU A 66 1.45 -19.78 17.89
N GLY A 67 0.31 -19.69 18.57
CA GLY A 67 0.23 -19.72 20.04
C GLY A 67 0.70 -18.43 20.72
N SER A 68 1.60 -18.57 21.72
CA SER A 68 2.14 -17.45 22.50
C SER A 68 3.28 -16.70 21.79
N SER A 69 3.81 -17.26 20.70
CA SER A 69 4.89 -16.65 19.92
C SER A 69 4.36 -15.97 18.67
N ARG A 70 4.72 -14.69 18.49
CA ARG A 70 4.42 -13.94 17.26
C ARG A 70 5.68 -13.90 16.40
N ALA A 71 5.67 -14.65 15.30
CA ALA A 71 6.76 -14.64 14.34
C ALA A 71 6.40 -13.75 13.13
N PRO A 72 7.31 -12.89 12.67
CA PRO A 72 7.08 -12.12 11.45
C PRO A 72 7.16 -13.06 10.24
N TYR A 73 6.13 -13.03 9.39
CA TYR A 73 6.01 -13.85 8.19
C TYR A 73 5.95 -12.96 6.94
N ILE A 74 6.64 -13.40 5.89
CA ILE A 74 6.61 -12.78 4.56
C ILE A 74 6.19 -13.81 3.53
N GLN A 75 5.28 -13.40 2.64
CA GLN A 75 4.80 -14.24 1.56
C GLN A 75 5.88 -14.37 0.46
N PRO A 76 6.22 -15.60 0.02
CA PRO A 76 7.10 -15.83 -1.12
C PRO A 76 6.61 -15.10 -2.38
N GLY A 77 7.53 -14.60 -3.19
CA GLY A 77 7.25 -13.80 -4.39
C GLY A 77 7.08 -12.31 -4.15
N THR A 78 7.11 -11.86 -2.89
CA THR A 78 7.05 -10.43 -2.53
C THR A 78 8.43 -9.78 -2.65
N SER A 79 8.49 -8.52 -3.11
CA SER A 79 9.71 -7.71 -3.09
C SER A 79 9.76 -6.84 -1.84
N ILE A 80 10.83 -6.94 -1.04
CA ILE A 80 11.05 -6.11 0.16
C ILE A 80 12.22 -5.15 -0.01
N TYR A 81 12.22 -4.08 0.77
CA TYR A 81 13.30 -3.10 0.81
C TYR A 81 14.37 -3.49 1.82
N LEU A 82 15.63 -3.45 1.40
CA LEU A 82 16.78 -3.64 2.28
C LEU A 82 17.22 -2.30 2.91
N PRO A 83 17.68 -2.29 4.17
CA PRO A 83 18.19 -1.09 4.82
C PRO A 83 19.43 -0.55 4.12
N THR A 84 19.56 0.79 4.08
CA THR A 84 20.79 1.44 3.58
C THR A 84 21.95 1.25 4.57
N GLN A 85 23.18 1.54 4.15
CA GLN A 85 24.34 1.41 5.03
C GLN A 85 24.23 2.34 6.25
N GLU A 86 23.78 3.58 6.03
CA GLU A 86 23.56 4.56 7.09
C GLU A 86 22.55 4.06 8.13
N GLU A 87 21.44 3.45 7.69
CA GLU A 87 20.44 2.86 8.59
C GLU A 87 20.99 1.68 9.38
N GLN A 88 21.83 0.85 8.74
CA GLN A 88 22.50 -0.25 9.41
C GLN A 88 23.45 0.25 10.50
N ASP A 89 24.21 1.31 10.23
CA ASP A 89 25.17 1.88 11.17
C ASP A 89 24.47 2.53 12.38
N VAL A 90 23.40 3.29 12.12
CA VAL A 90 22.53 3.86 13.18
C VAL A 90 21.92 2.76 14.04
N TYR A 91 21.42 1.70 13.40
CA TYR A 91 20.83 0.56 14.12
C TYR A 91 21.87 -0.17 14.99
N ARG A 92 23.08 -0.40 14.47
CA ARG A 92 24.19 -0.99 15.25
C ARG A 92 24.56 -0.14 16.46
N ALA A 93 24.66 1.18 16.29
CA ALA A 93 25.01 2.09 17.39
C ALA A 93 23.96 2.06 18.52
N ASN A 94 22.68 2.08 18.16
CA ASN A 94 21.59 2.13 19.14
C ASN A 94 21.31 0.77 19.82
N PHE A 95 21.35 -0.32 19.05
CA PHE A 95 20.94 -1.63 19.56
C PHE A 95 22.05 -2.29 20.41
N MET A 96 23.33 -2.10 20.05
CA MET A 96 24.46 -2.60 20.84
C MET A 96 24.59 -1.88 22.19
N ALA A 97 24.32 -0.57 22.23
CA ALA A 97 24.39 0.21 23.46
C ALA A 97 23.33 -0.22 24.49
N LYS A 98 22.19 -0.75 24.03
CA LYS A 98 21.06 -1.09 24.90
C LYS A 98 21.22 -2.45 25.58
N HIS A 99 21.65 -3.49 24.85
CA HIS A 99 21.81 -4.83 25.43
C HIS A 99 22.96 -4.96 26.44
N SER A 100 23.98 -4.10 26.36
CA SER A 100 25.06 -4.08 27.35
C SER A 100 24.61 -3.54 28.72
N ARG A 101 23.53 -2.73 28.79
CA ARG A 101 23.06 -2.16 30.06
C ARG A 101 22.13 -3.10 30.81
N ASP A 102 21.23 -3.78 30.12
CA ASP A 102 20.26 -4.67 30.76
C ASP A 102 20.90 -5.94 31.38
N SER A 103 22.16 -6.26 31.02
CA SER A 103 22.89 -7.41 31.57
C SER A 103 23.74 -7.09 32.81
N GLN A 104 23.96 -5.81 33.15
CA GLN A 104 24.77 -5.44 34.33
C GLN A 104 23.94 -5.19 35.59
N ASP A 105 22.66 -4.83 35.47
CA ASP A 105 21.84 -4.47 36.65
C ASP A 105 21.25 -5.67 37.41
N THR A 106 21.37 -6.91 36.90
CA THR A 106 20.80 -8.09 37.59
C THR A 106 21.76 -8.78 38.56
N ASN A 107 22.99 -8.31 38.73
CA ASN A 107 23.98 -8.99 39.58
C ASN A 107 24.57 -8.16 40.73
N GLU A 108 24.18 -6.88 40.91
CA GLU A 108 24.67 -6.06 42.02
C GLU A 108 23.75 -6.02 43.27
N SER A 109 22.56 -6.63 43.23
CA SER A 109 21.60 -6.52 44.35
C SER A 109 21.73 -7.59 45.45
N PHE A 110 22.64 -8.58 45.34
CA PHE A 110 22.71 -9.69 46.31
C PHE A 110 23.98 -9.80 47.17
N SER A 111 24.99 -8.92 47.01
CA SER A 111 26.27 -9.06 47.74
C SER A 111 26.48 -8.16 48.96
N ARG A 112 25.44 -7.51 49.51
CA ARG A 112 25.55 -6.76 50.78
C ARG A 112 24.50 -7.11 51.82
N ARG A 113 24.58 -8.33 52.38
CA ARG A 113 24.34 -8.56 53.81
C ARG A 113 24.86 -9.92 54.25
N GLY A 114 26.08 -9.92 54.78
CA GLY A 114 26.45 -10.96 55.74
C GLY A 114 25.68 -10.72 57.03
N SER A 115 24.91 -11.71 57.48
CA SER A 115 24.72 -11.97 58.91
C SER A 115 24.41 -13.45 59.09
N LYS A 116 25.19 -14.06 59.98
CA LYS A 116 24.92 -15.34 60.64
C LYS A 116 23.48 -15.40 61.16
N GLY A 117 22.88 -16.58 61.13
CA GLY A 117 21.69 -16.90 61.92
C GLY A 117 20.83 -17.98 61.28
N ASP A 118 21.01 -19.20 61.79
CA ASP A 118 19.99 -20.21 62.07
C ASP A 118 19.15 -20.83 60.94
N LEU A 119 19.31 -22.15 60.85
CA LEU A 119 18.39 -23.08 60.23
C LEU A 119 17.03 -23.01 60.94
N GLU A 120 16.03 -22.45 60.28
CA GLU A 120 14.63 -22.79 60.59
C GLU A 120 13.86 -23.03 59.29
N ALA A 121 13.28 -24.24 59.21
CA ALA A 121 12.46 -24.69 58.12
C ALA A 121 11.14 -23.91 58.08
N VAL A 122 11.02 -22.94 57.18
CA VAL A 122 9.74 -22.24 56.94
C VAL A 122 9.20 -22.60 55.56
N ARG A 123 8.20 -23.49 55.63
CA ARG A 123 7.10 -23.71 54.67
C ARG A 123 6.87 -22.57 53.68
N MET A 124 6.98 -22.90 52.39
CA MET A 124 6.47 -22.04 51.32
C MET A 124 4.93 -21.93 51.40
N PRO A 125 4.35 -20.74 51.29
CA PRO A 125 2.92 -20.59 51.14
C PRO A 125 2.49 -21.00 49.73
N LYS A 126 1.56 -21.96 49.69
CA LYS A 126 0.81 -22.40 48.51
C LYS A 126 0.01 -21.21 47.97
N VAL A 127 0.42 -20.65 46.84
CA VAL A 127 -0.35 -19.62 46.13
C VAL A 127 -1.54 -20.29 45.47
N VAL A 128 -2.71 -20.13 46.10
CA VAL A 128 -4.00 -20.57 45.58
C VAL A 128 -4.50 -19.51 44.60
N PHE A 129 -4.82 -19.95 43.38
CA PHE A 129 -5.51 -19.16 42.37
C PHE A 129 -6.86 -18.68 42.89
N ALA A 130 -7.09 -17.36 42.83
CA ALA A 130 -8.42 -16.78 42.98
C ALA A 130 -8.92 -16.37 41.59
N GLU A 131 -9.72 -17.24 40.98
CA GLU A 131 -10.65 -16.86 39.92
C GLU A 131 -11.64 -15.84 40.50
N SER A 132 -11.67 -14.63 39.95
CA SER A 132 -12.74 -13.67 40.18
C SER A 132 -13.60 -13.61 38.94
N ALA A 133 -14.60 -14.49 38.90
CA ALA A 133 -15.76 -14.36 38.04
C ALA A 133 -16.56 -13.14 38.52
N THR A 134 -16.58 -12.08 37.71
CA THR A 134 -17.53 -10.98 37.88
C THR A 134 -18.75 -11.31 37.03
N ALA A 135 -19.81 -11.72 37.71
CA ALA A 135 -21.16 -11.79 37.18
C ALA A 135 -21.61 -10.36 36.84
N PHE A 136 -21.93 -10.11 35.57
CA PHE A 136 -22.64 -8.91 35.14
C PHE A 136 -24.12 -9.27 35.08
N ASP A 137 -24.85 -8.69 36.04
CA ASP A 137 -26.28 -8.78 36.21
C ASP A 137 -27.04 -7.90 35.19
N GLU A 138 -28.21 -8.42 34.82
CA GLU A 138 -29.45 -7.70 34.56
C GLU A 138 -29.59 -6.85 33.28
N GLU A 139 -30.01 -7.57 32.24
CA GLU A 139 -30.57 -7.08 30.98
C GLU A 139 -31.93 -6.38 31.21
N ALA A 140 -31.94 -5.05 31.17
CA ALA A 140 -33.17 -4.26 31.13
C ALA A 140 -33.77 -4.23 29.72
N PRO A 141 -35.09 -4.47 29.54
CA PRO A 141 -35.71 -4.49 28.22
C PRO A 141 -35.82 -3.07 27.64
N ALA A 142 -35.16 -2.84 26.50
CA ALA A 142 -35.24 -1.60 25.75
C ALA A 142 -36.68 -1.34 25.23
N PRO A 143 -37.16 -0.08 25.26
CA PRO A 143 -38.47 0.28 24.74
C PRO A 143 -38.51 0.10 23.21
N LYS A 144 -39.43 -0.73 22.73
CA LYS A 144 -39.76 -0.87 21.31
C LYS A 144 -40.44 0.40 20.83
N ILE A 145 -39.68 1.32 20.23
CA ILE A 145 -40.24 2.44 19.48
C ILE A 145 -40.50 1.96 18.05
N ILE A 146 -41.76 1.67 17.75
CA ILE A 146 -42.25 1.36 16.42
C ILE A 146 -42.33 2.69 15.66
N PHE A 147 -41.32 2.98 14.84
CA PHE A 147 -41.40 4.01 13.82
C PHE A 147 -41.60 3.31 12.47
N ASP A 148 -42.74 3.57 11.84
CA ASP A 148 -43.05 3.16 10.46
C ASP A 148 -42.06 3.83 9.49
N ARG A 149 -40.94 3.12 9.26
CA ARG A 149 -39.79 3.58 8.47
C ARG A 149 -40.06 3.62 6.95
N GLU A 150 -41.15 3.03 6.49
CA GLU A 150 -41.45 2.93 5.06
C GLU A 150 -42.12 4.18 4.45
N GLU A 151 -42.73 5.05 5.26
CA GLU A 151 -43.43 6.23 4.73
C GLU A 151 -42.54 7.47 4.56
N ILE A 152 -41.49 7.60 5.39
CA ILE A 152 -40.60 8.77 5.36
C ILE A 152 -39.58 8.68 4.21
N THR A 153 -39.21 7.46 3.80
CA THR A 153 -38.20 7.26 2.74
C THR A 153 -38.75 7.43 1.33
N LYS A 154 -40.06 7.18 1.10
CA LYS A 154 -40.68 7.36 -0.23
C LYS A 154 -40.94 8.82 -0.59
N LYS A 155 -41.19 9.69 0.39
CA LYS A 155 -41.46 11.12 0.14
C LYS A 155 -40.19 11.96 -0.05
N ALA A 156 -39.10 11.63 0.64
CA ALA A 156 -37.82 12.33 0.50
C ALA A 156 -37.06 11.96 -0.79
N ALA A 157 -37.24 10.75 -1.33
CA ALA A 157 -36.57 10.32 -2.57
C ALA A 157 -37.15 10.98 -3.84
N ALA A 158 -38.44 11.31 -3.84
CA ALA A 158 -39.09 11.95 -5.00
C ALA A 158 -38.75 13.44 -5.13
N GLU A 159 -38.48 14.13 -4.02
CA GLU A 159 -38.22 15.57 -4.02
C GLU A 159 -36.75 15.92 -4.31
N ILE A 160 -35.81 15.03 -3.97
CA ILE A 160 -34.38 15.21 -4.30
C ILE A 160 -34.11 14.94 -5.79
N LEU A 161 -34.92 14.11 -6.46
CA LEU A 161 -34.75 13.82 -7.89
C LEU A 161 -35.27 14.95 -8.80
N ALA A 162 -36.14 15.83 -8.29
CA ALA A 162 -36.75 16.91 -9.07
C ALA A 162 -35.96 18.23 -9.05
N GLN A 163 -34.93 18.36 -8.20
CA GLN A 163 -34.13 19.59 -8.05
C GLN A 163 -32.63 19.40 -8.36
N ALA A 164 -32.24 18.25 -8.91
CA ALA A 164 -30.84 17.89 -9.15
C ALA A 164 -30.51 17.61 -10.62
N GLU A 165 -31.20 18.27 -11.56
CA GLU A 165 -30.64 18.52 -12.88
C GLU A 165 -29.87 19.85 -12.81
N PRO A 166 -28.54 19.84 -12.56
CA PRO A 166 -27.78 21.02 -12.90
C PRO A 166 -27.97 21.21 -14.40
N GLU A 167 -28.49 22.37 -14.81
CA GLU A 167 -28.22 22.93 -16.13
C GLU A 167 -26.72 22.86 -16.34
N ILE A 168 -26.27 21.76 -16.95
CA ILE A 168 -24.98 21.70 -17.60
C ILE A 168 -25.19 22.61 -18.79
N GLU A 169 -24.93 23.91 -18.58
CA GLU A 169 -24.80 24.87 -19.66
C GLU A 169 -23.98 24.17 -20.73
N ALA A 170 -24.60 23.99 -21.90
CA ALA A 170 -23.91 23.51 -23.07
C ALA A 170 -22.86 24.58 -23.38
N ILE A 171 -21.66 24.39 -22.82
CA ILE A 171 -20.51 25.23 -23.12
C ILE A 171 -20.34 25.13 -24.64
N ASP A 172 -20.60 26.25 -25.32
CA ASP A 172 -20.42 26.42 -26.75
C ASP A 172 -19.05 25.85 -27.13
N LYS A 173 -19.08 24.78 -27.93
CA LYS A 173 -17.92 23.95 -28.30
C LYS A 173 -16.90 24.66 -29.18
N ASP A 174 -17.13 25.92 -29.53
CA ASP A 174 -16.58 26.46 -30.78
C ASP A 174 -15.48 27.49 -30.63
N LYS A 175 -15.03 27.90 -29.42
CA LYS A 175 -13.99 28.96 -29.35
C LYS A 175 -12.74 28.76 -28.50
N ASP A 176 -12.73 27.99 -27.41
CA ASP A 176 -11.50 27.91 -26.58
C ASP A 176 -11.12 26.51 -26.06
N SER A 177 -11.90 25.47 -26.37
CA SER A 177 -11.40 24.10 -26.20
C SER A 177 -10.64 23.69 -27.46
N ALA A 178 -9.48 24.32 -27.71
CA ALA A 178 -8.43 23.59 -28.40
C ALA A 178 -8.25 22.32 -27.58
N ILE A 179 -8.79 21.22 -28.11
CA ILE A 179 -8.77 19.92 -27.49
C ILE A 179 -7.30 19.63 -27.35
N PHE A 180 -6.78 19.89 -26.15
CA PHE A 180 -5.42 19.56 -25.80
C PHE A 180 -5.40 18.02 -25.79
N GLU A 181 -5.19 17.46 -26.98
CA GLU A 181 -4.64 16.13 -27.10
C GLU A 181 -3.22 16.30 -26.59
N PRO A 182 -2.90 15.75 -25.43
CA PRO A 182 -1.58 15.90 -24.84
C PRO A 182 -0.59 15.36 -25.86
N GLU A 183 0.12 16.27 -26.51
CA GLU A 183 1.13 15.97 -27.51
C GLU A 183 2.11 15.01 -26.86
N GLU A 184 2.39 13.88 -27.52
CA GLU A 184 3.32 12.90 -26.95
C GLU A 184 4.65 13.62 -26.67
N LEU A 185 5.00 13.71 -25.39
CA LEU A 185 6.21 14.39 -24.92
C LEU A 185 7.42 13.80 -25.66
N SER A 186 7.94 14.54 -26.63
CA SER A 186 9.08 14.10 -27.43
C SER A 186 10.28 13.92 -26.51
N GLY A 187 10.83 12.69 -26.44
CA GLY A 187 11.96 12.38 -25.56
C GLY A 187 11.60 12.07 -24.11
N ALA A 188 10.33 11.74 -23.81
CA ALA A 188 9.95 11.27 -22.49
C ALA A 188 10.48 9.86 -22.17
N ILE A 189 10.90 9.67 -20.92
CA ILE A 189 11.15 8.32 -20.39
C ILE A 189 9.83 7.81 -19.83
N GLY A 190 9.24 6.83 -20.51
CA GLY A 190 8.01 6.17 -20.09
C GLY A 190 8.29 4.97 -19.20
N ALA A 191 7.77 4.97 -17.97
CA ALA A 191 7.70 3.80 -17.11
C ALA A 191 6.27 3.23 -17.12
N VAL A 192 6.16 1.90 -17.21
CA VAL A 192 4.87 1.19 -17.12
C VAL A 192 4.85 0.41 -15.81
N VAL A 193 3.87 0.71 -14.97
CA VAL A 193 3.64 0.01 -13.69
C VAL A 193 2.37 -0.83 -13.84
N GLN A 194 2.53 -2.15 -13.87
CA GLN A 194 1.39 -3.07 -13.92
C GLN A 194 0.74 -3.14 -12.53
N LEU A 195 -0.57 -2.84 -12.45
CA LEU A 195 -1.34 -2.91 -11.20
C LEU A 195 -2.11 -4.23 -11.07
N ALA A 196 -2.78 -4.63 -12.16
CA ALA A 196 -3.55 -5.86 -12.28
C ALA A 196 -3.60 -6.30 -13.76
N ASP A 197 -4.13 -7.47 -14.08
CA ASP A 197 -4.19 -7.96 -15.48
C ASP A 197 -4.96 -7.01 -16.42
N CYS A 198 -5.94 -6.28 -15.88
CA CYS A 198 -6.76 -5.33 -16.63
C CYS A 198 -6.41 -3.86 -16.39
N CYS A 199 -5.39 -3.53 -15.58
CA CYS A 199 -5.07 -2.15 -15.21
C CYS A 199 -3.56 -1.90 -15.12
N ARG A 200 -3.10 -0.78 -15.67
CA ARG A 200 -1.70 -0.32 -15.62
C ARG A 200 -1.61 1.19 -15.53
N VAL A 201 -0.50 1.68 -14.99
CA VAL A 201 -0.16 3.10 -14.95
C VAL A 201 1.00 3.36 -15.89
N LEU A 202 0.86 4.37 -16.75
CA LEU A 202 1.93 4.92 -17.58
C LEU A 202 2.42 6.20 -16.94
N ILE A 203 3.71 6.29 -16.67
CA ILE A 203 4.38 7.47 -16.11
C ILE A 203 5.33 7.97 -17.18
N ASN A 204 4.99 9.07 -17.83
CA ASN A 204 5.84 9.73 -18.81
C ASN A 204 6.36 11.03 -18.22
N GLU A 205 7.68 11.14 -18.10
CA GLU A 205 8.34 12.35 -17.59
C GLU A 205 9.20 12.96 -18.70
N SER A 206 9.13 14.28 -18.84
CA SER A 206 9.99 15.00 -19.76
C SER A 206 11.45 14.96 -19.27
N THR A 207 12.38 14.70 -20.18
CA THR A 207 13.81 14.72 -19.87
C THR A 207 14.39 16.13 -19.89
N THR A 208 13.70 17.06 -20.56
CA THR A 208 14.14 18.46 -20.71
C THR A 208 13.57 19.37 -19.62
N ASN A 209 12.32 19.10 -19.20
CA ASN A 209 11.62 19.91 -18.22
C ASN A 209 11.10 19.06 -17.07
N ASN A 210 11.72 19.16 -15.89
CA ASN A 210 11.32 18.39 -14.71
C ASN A 210 9.88 18.68 -14.23
N ASP A 211 9.30 19.80 -14.65
CA ASP A 211 7.93 20.16 -14.30
C ASP A 211 6.88 19.55 -15.24
N GLU A 212 7.30 18.99 -16.38
CA GLU A 212 6.42 18.38 -17.36
C GLU A 212 6.34 16.87 -17.17
N PHE A 213 5.12 16.40 -16.91
CA PHE A 213 4.84 14.98 -16.76
C PHE A 213 3.44 14.65 -17.24
N HIS A 214 3.24 13.38 -17.55
CA HIS A 214 1.97 12.82 -17.93
C HIS A 214 1.82 11.42 -17.33
N ILE A 215 0.93 11.29 -16.35
CA ILE A 215 0.64 10.03 -15.68
C ILE A 215 -0.77 9.59 -16.08
N LYS A 216 -0.89 8.43 -16.71
CA LYS A 216 -2.17 7.87 -17.18
C LYS A 216 -2.48 6.57 -16.46
N LEU A 217 -3.72 6.41 -16.03
CA LEU A 217 -4.30 5.13 -15.64
C LEU A 217 -5.03 4.54 -16.83
N GLU A 218 -4.57 3.37 -17.28
CA GLU A 218 -5.16 2.63 -18.40
C GLU A 218 -5.81 1.34 -17.93
N ALA A 219 -6.95 1.04 -18.54
CA ALA A 219 -7.68 -0.20 -18.35
C ALA A 219 -7.75 -0.99 -19.66
N TYR A 220 -7.64 -2.31 -19.59
CA TYR A 220 -7.79 -3.20 -20.74
C TYR A 220 -9.27 -3.48 -20.99
N ILE A 221 -9.83 -2.88 -22.04
CA ILE A 221 -11.27 -2.89 -22.35
C ILE A 221 -11.43 -3.16 -23.84
N ARG A 222 -12.30 -4.10 -24.22
CA ARG A 222 -12.56 -4.45 -25.64
C ARG A 222 -11.27 -4.71 -26.44
N ASN A 223 -10.36 -5.45 -25.82
CA ASN A 223 -9.09 -5.87 -26.45
C ASN A 223 -8.09 -4.72 -26.72
N SER A 224 -8.31 -3.53 -26.13
CA SER A 224 -7.40 -2.39 -26.22
C SER A 224 -7.16 -1.74 -24.84
N TRP A 225 -6.01 -1.11 -24.67
CA TRP A 225 -5.74 -0.27 -23.50
C TRP A 225 -6.39 1.08 -23.69
N THR A 226 -7.28 1.45 -22.77
CA THR A 226 -8.03 2.71 -22.80
C THR A 226 -7.68 3.53 -21.56
N THR A 227 -7.32 4.80 -21.74
CA THR A 227 -7.08 5.72 -20.63
C THR A 227 -8.41 6.07 -19.94
N ILE A 228 -8.51 5.80 -18.64
CA ILE A 228 -9.71 6.09 -17.84
C ILE A 228 -9.54 7.34 -16.97
N ALA A 229 -8.30 7.64 -16.57
CA ALA A 229 -7.96 8.85 -15.84
C ALA A 229 -6.51 9.26 -16.16
N ALA A 230 -6.22 10.55 -16.09
CA ALA A 230 -4.87 11.08 -16.30
C ALA A 230 -4.61 12.32 -15.46
N TYR A 231 -3.35 12.51 -15.11
CA TYR A 231 -2.78 13.75 -14.58
C TYR A 231 -1.71 14.22 -15.55
N TYR A 232 -1.71 15.50 -15.89
CA TYR A 232 -0.64 16.08 -16.69
C TYR A 232 -0.26 17.47 -16.19
N SER A 233 1.00 17.81 -16.43
CA SER A 233 1.58 19.13 -16.26
C SER A 233 2.23 19.50 -17.58
N GLN A 234 1.72 20.53 -18.25
CA GLN A 234 2.30 21.04 -19.49
C GLN A 234 2.04 22.55 -19.59
N ASN A 235 3.04 23.31 -20.05
CA ASN A 235 2.93 24.76 -20.21
C ASN A 235 2.45 25.48 -18.93
N ASN A 236 2.94 25.04 -17.76
CA ASN A 236 2.54 25.56 -16.44
C ASN A 236 1.04 25.41 -16.12
N ARG A 237 0.33 24.54 -16.84
CA ARG A 237 -1.04 24.12 -16.52
C ARG A 237 -1.01 22.70 -16.03
N ILE A 238 -1.66 22.49 -14.88
CA ILE A 238 -1.72 21.21 -14.24
C ILE A 238 -3.18 20.83 -14.09
N ALA A 239 -3.56 19.67 -14.60
CA ALA A 239 -4.94 19.24 -14.59
C ALA A 239 -5.06 17.72 -14.40
N ARG A 240 -6.19 17.35 -13.80
CA ARG A 240 -6.66 15.97 -13.72
C ARG A 240 -7.80 15.82 -14.71
N VAL A 241 -7.70 14.82 -15.57
CA VAL A 241 -8.73 14.49 -16.54
C VAL A 241 -9.29 13.10 -16.25
N MET A 242 -10.62 13.00 -16.15
CA MET A 242 -11.34 11.74 -16.04
C MET A 242 -12.09 11.50 -17.33
N TYR A 243 -11.85 10.35 -17.95
CA TYR A 243 -12.51 9.95 -19.17
C TYR A 243 -13.78 9.16 -18.84
N ARG A 244 -14.80 9.32 -19.67
CA ARG A 244 -16.04 8.56 -19.60
C ARG A 244 -16.11 7.59 -20.78
N THR A 245 -17.02 6.64 -20.69
CA THR A 245 -17.22 5.61 -21.73
C THR A 245 -17.85 6.14 -23.01
N ASP A 246 -18.45 7.33 -22.96
CA ASP A 246 -19.01 8.05 -24.10
C ASP A 246 -17.97 8.93 -24.82
N GLY A 247 -16.71 8.89 -24.38
CA GLY A 247 -15.62 9.73 -24.90
C GLY A 247 -15.62 11.16 -24.35
N ARG A 248 -16.60 11.55 -23.53
CA ARG A 248 -16.55 12.84 -22.83
C ARG A 248 -15.48 12.78 -21.74
N ARG A 249 -14.93 13.94 -21.41
CA ARG A 249 -13.93 14.09 -20.37
C ARG A 249 -14.33 15.16 -19.38
N LYS A 250 -14.05 14.92 -18.11
CA LYS A 250 -14.17 15.92 -17.03
C LYS A 250 -12.76 16.34 -16.63
N GLN A 251 -12.44 17.61 -16.86
CA GLN A 251 -11.17 18.20 -16.47
C GLN A 251 -11.32 18.99 -15.17
N ILE A 252 -10.33 18.88 -14.31
CA ILE A 252 -10.20 19.64 -13.06
C ILE A 252 -8.81 20.26 -13.07
N ASP A 253 -8.76 21.58 -13.19
CA ASP A 253 -7.51 22.32 -13.10
C ASP A 253 -7.05 22.38 -11.64
N MET A 254 -5.76 22.11 -11.41
CA MET A 254 -5.19 22.04 -10.07
C MET A 254 -4.18 23.18 -9.89
N GLN A 255 -4.42 23.99 -8.87
CA GLN A 255 -3.55 25.10 -8.48
C GLN A 255 -2.52 24.61 -7.45
N LEU A 256 -1.72 23.62 -7.84
CA LEU A 256 -0.71 22.98 -6.99
C LEU A 256 0.61 22.85 -7.77
N PRO A 257 1.79 22.84 -7.09
CA PRO A 257 3.06 22.61 -7.76
C PRO A 257 3.12 21.25 -8.49
N SER A 258 3.86 21.21 -9.59
CA SER A 258 4.09 20.02 -10.43
C SER A 258 4.52 18.80 -9.60
N SER A 259 5.50 18.98 -8.73
CA SER A 259 6.04 17.94 -7.84
C SER A 259 4.98 17.32 -6.93
N VAL A 260 4.11 18.15 -6.35
CA VAL A 260 3.03 17.70 -5.46
C VAL A 260 1.96 16.93 -6.23
N VAL A 261 1.57 17.44 -7.40
CA VAL A 261 0.58 16.76 -8.23
C VAL A 261 1.10 15.44 -8.75
N LYS A 262 2.38 15.37 -9.11
CA LYS A 262 3.03 14.12 -9.55
C LYS A 262 2.95 13.05 -8.47
N GLU A 263 3.38 13.36 -7.24
CA GLU A 263 3.29 12.45 -6.09
C GLU A 263 1.84 12.06 -5.80
N MET A 264 0.92 13.03 -5.81
CA MET A 264 -0.51 12.78 -5.62
C MET A 264 -1.10 11.86 -6.70
N ALA A 265 -0.66 11.99 -7.96
CA ALA A 265 -1.11 11.16 -9.07
C ALA A 265 -0.61 9.72 -8.94
N GLU A 266 0.67 9.53 -8.57
CA GLU A 266 1.24 8.21 -8.29
C GLU A 266 0.49 7.54 -7.14
N GLU A 267 0.33 8.22 -6.00
CA GLU A 267 -0.36 7.68 -4.83
C GLU A 267 -1.84 7.39 -5.09
N ASP A 268 -2.56 8.29 -5.78
CA ASP A 268 -3.98 8.08 -6.13
C ASP A 268 -4.15 6.87 -7.04
N PHE A 269 -3.33 6.72 -8.07
CA PHE A 269 -3.46 5.56 -8.97
C PHE A 269 -2.97 4.26 -8.32
N MET A 270 -1.90 4.28 -7.53
CA MET A 270 -1.42 3.06 -6.87
C MET A 270 -2.42 2.51 -5.85
N HIS A 271 -3.12 3.39 -5.11
CA HIS A 271 -4.02 2.98 -4.03
C HIS A 271 -5.49 2.95 -4.42
N ASN A 272 -5.93 3.79 -5.35
CA ASN A 272 -7.36 3.96 -5.68
C ASN A 272 -7.74 3.50 -7.09
N TRP A 273 -6.86 2.83 -7.85
CA TRP A 273 -7.16 2.42 -9.23
C TRP A 273 -8.47 1.63 -9.38
N GLU A 274 -8.80 0.75 -8.42
CA GLU A 274 -10.05 -0.02 -8.46
C GLU A 274 -11.28 0.88 -8.47
N ARG A 275 -11.24 1.99 -7.72
CA ARG A 275 -12.34 2.95 -7.65
C ARG A 275 -12.51 3.66 -8.99
N HIS A 276 -11.42 4.08 -9.62
CA HIS A 276 -11.44 4.70 -10.94
C HIS A 276 -11.97 3.71 -11.99
N TYR A 277 -11.47 2.47 -11.97
CA TYR A 277 -11.90 1.40 -12.88
C TYR A 277 -13.39 1.10 -12.74
N ARG A 278 -13.89 0.86 -11.52
CA ARG A 278 -15.32 0.62 -11.27
C ARG A 278 -16.16 1.83 -11.67
N GLY A 279 -15.70 3.04 -11.34
CA GLY A 279 -16.36 4.27 -11.73
C GLY A 279 -16.47 4.44 -13.24
N TYR A 280 -15.46 4.03 -14.01
CA TYR A 280 -15.49 4.01 -15.46
C TYR A 280 -16.46 2.94 -16.00
N MET A 281 -16.40 1.72 -15.47
CA MET A 281 -17.24 0.61 -15.92
C MET A 281 -18.74 0.81 -15.61
N MET A 282 -19.07 1.41 -14.47
CA MET A 282 -20.47 1.69 -14.09
C MET A 282 -21.13 2.75 -14.98
N GLN A 283 -20.36 3.55 -15.70
CA GLN A 283 -20.91 4.54 -16.64
C GLN A 283 -21.30 3.92 -17.99
N GLN A 284 -20.98 2.65 -18.24
CA GLN A 284 -21.41 2.00 -19.45
C GLN A 284 -22.94 1.87 -19.44
N PRO A 285 -23.64 2.40 -20.46
CA PRO A 285 -25.06 2.15 -20.58
C PRO A 285 -25.28 0.63 -20.68
N SER A 286 -26.19 0.12 -19.87
CA SER A 286 -26.52 -1.31 -19.73
C SER A 286 -26.96 -1.99 -21.04
N SER A 287 -27.16 -1.22 -22.11
CA SER A 287 -27.53 -1.67 -23.44
C SER A 287 -26.41 -2.32 -24.26
N ILE A 288 -25.13 -2.26 -23.83
CA ILE A 288 -24.00 -2.78 -24.63
C ILE A 288 -23.54 -4.20 -24.20
N TRP A 289 -24.20 -4.82 -23.22
CA TRP A 289 -23.84 -6.18 -22.74
C TRP A 289 -24.23 -7.32 -23.69
N LEU A 290 -24.82 -7.05 -24.86
CA LEU A 290 -25.39 -8.07 -25.75
C LEU A 290 -24.45 -8.63 -26.83
N GLU A 291 -23.21 -8.16 -26.95
CA GLU A 291 -22.26 -8.71 -27.93
C GLU A 291 -20.97 -9.20 -27.27
N PHE A 292 -21.08 -10.24 -26.44
CA PHE A 292 -19.96 -11.16 -26.27
C PHE A 292 -19.97 -12.12 -27.47
N PRO A 293 -18.92 -12.16 -28.30
CA PRO A 293 -18.78 -13.26 -29.25
C PRO A 293 -18.66 -14.54 -28.43
N ALA A 294 -19.67 -15.40 -28.54
CA ALA A 294 -19.60 -16.75 -28.02
C ALA A 294 -18.30 -17.36 -28.57
N ARG A 295 -17.36 -17.67 -27.67
CA ARG A 295 -16.14 -18.38 -28.05
C ARG A 295 -16.57 -19.68 -28.71
N THR A 296 -16.36 -19.79 -30.01
CA THR A 296 -16.37 -21.07 -30.70
C THR A 296 -15.22 -21.87 -30.10
N ILE A 297 -15.57 -22.93 -29.37
CA ILE A 297 -14.64 -23.93 -28.81
C ILE A 297 -14.07 -24.76 -29.96
#